data_AF-A0A3D9IP11-F1
#
_entry.id   AF-A0A3D9IP11-F1
#
_cell.length_a   1.000
_cell.length_b   1.000
_cell.length_c   1.000
_cell.angle_alpha   90.00
_cell.angle_beta   90.00
_cell.angle_gamma   90.00
#
_symmetry.space_group_name_H-M   'P 1'
#
loop_
_entity.id
_entity.type
_entity.pdbx_description
1 polymer ?
#
loop_
_entity_poly.entity_id
_entity_poly.type
_entity_poly.pdbx_seq_one_letter_code
_entity_poly.pdbx_strand_id
1 'polypeptide(L)'
;MAGQWKFDFGIGAAADGYTKITADCEYDPERGYGFTDLSRVTARDRKAPGVLKRDLCIPVDTTFRVDVPDGITELIASGIRSSRLWPLAMYLR
;
A
#
# COMPACT_ATOMS: atom_id res chain seq x y z
N MET A 1 0.60 13.42 17.81
CA MET A 1 1.01 11.99 17.82
C MET A 1 1.12 11.56 16.37
N ALA A 2 2.31 11.19 15.89
CA ALA A 2 2.43 10.66 14.53
C ALA A 2 1.72 9.30 14.47
N GLY A 3 0.70 9.19 13.64
CA GLY A 3 0.07 7.90 13.33
C GLY A 3 1.02 7.03 12.52
N GLN A 4 0.97 5.72 12.71
CA GLN A 4 1.71 4.78 11.88
C GLN A 4 0.72 3.95 11.07
N TRP A 5 0.80 4.03 9.75
CA TRP A 5 0.03 3.18 8.84
C TRP A 5 0.88 1.97 8.44
N LYS A 6 0.32 0.77 8.61
CA LYS A 6 0.97 -0.49 8.23
C LYS A 6 0.01 -1.29 7.35
N PHE A 7 0.41 -1.54 6.11
CA PHE A 7 -0.43 -2.23 5.14
C PHE A 7 0.20 -3.55 4.69
N ASP A 8 -0.58 -4.62 4.75
CA ASP A 8 -0.24 -5.93 4.24
C ASP A 8 -1.04 -6.18 2.96
N PHE A 9 -0.38 -6.05 1.81
CA PHE A 9 -1.00 -6.20 0.51
C PHE A 9 -1.03 -7.66 0.09
N GLY A 10 -2.20 -8.17 -0.30
CA GLY A 10 -2.28 -9.48 -0.91
C GLY A 10 -3.56 -10.25 -0.58
N ILE A 11 -3.43 -11.55 -0.41
CA ILE A 11 -4.53 -12.52 -0.30
C ILE A 11 -4.53 -13.12 1.11
N GLY A 12 -5.72 -13.33 1.67
CA GLY A 12 -5.90 -13.99 2.96
C GLY A 12 -5.76 -13.03 4.14
N ALA A 13 -5.41 -13.58 5.31
CA ALA A 13 -5.35 -12.82 6.55
C ALA A 13 -4.20 -11.80 6.57
N ALA A 14 -4.38 -10.73 7.35
CA ALA A 14 -3.33 -9.76 7.61
C ALA A 14 -2.25 -10.36 8.53
N ALA A 15 -1.01 -9.94 8.36
CA ALA A 15 0.01 -10.09 9.40
C ALA A 15 -0.35 -9.26 10.65
N ASP A 16 0.11 -9.72 11.81
CA ASP A 16 -0.15 -9.04 13.09
C ASP A 16 0.31 -7.58 13.09
N GLY A 17 -0.61 -6.68 13.46
CA GLY A 17 -0.36 -5.23 13.49
C GLY A 17 -0.39 -4.54 12.13
N TYR A 18 -0.80 -5.25 11.06
CA TYR A 18 -1.01 -4.68 9.74
C TYR A 18 -2.49 -4.66 9.37
N THR A 19 -2.90 -3.64 8.63
CA THR A 19 -4.18 -3.59 7.95
C THR A 19 -4.08 -4.38 6.65
N LYS A 20 -4.98 -5.35 6.44
CA LYS A 20 -5.02 -6.09 5.17
C LYS A 20 -5.51 -5.19 4.05
N ILE A 21 -4.81 -5.20 2.93
CA ILE A 21 -5.22 -4.57 1.69
C ILE A 21 -5.31 -5.64 0.60
N THR A 22 -6.54 -5.92 0.18
CA THR A 22 -6.89 -6.84 -0.91
C THR A 22 -7.06 -6.07 -2.21
N ALA A 23 -7.11 -6.79 -3.35
CA ALA A 23 -7.25 -6.17 -4.67
C ALA A 23 -8.61 -5.48 -4.92
N ASP A 24 -9.58 -5.66 -4.03
CA ASP A 24 -10.91 -5.04 -4.02
C ASP A 24 -11.02 -3.88 -3.01
N CYS A 25 -9.91 -3.49 -2.37
CA CYS A 25 -9.88 -2.37 -1.43
C CYS A 25 -9.93 -1.04 -2.19
N GLU A 26 -11.13 -0.59 -2.57
CA GLU A 26 -11.35 0.72 -3.21
C GLU A 26 -10.99 1.86 -2.27
N TYR A 27 -10.50 2.97 -2.81
CA TYR A 27 -10.32 4.19 -2.01
C TYR A 27 -11.67 4.68 -1.50
N ASP A 28 -11.75 4.85 -0.18
CA ASP A 28 -12.87 5.44 0.52
C ASP A 28 -12.35 6.65 1.32
N PRO A 29 -12.88 7.86 1.10
CA PRO A 29 -12.43 9.06 1.80
C PRO A 29 -12.75 9.06 3.30
N GLU A 30 -13.78 8.35 3.76
CA GLU A 30 -14.06 8.22 5.20
C GLU A 30 -13.03 7.31 5.89
N ARG A 31 -12.55 6.30 5.16
CA ARG A 31 -11.48 5.39 5.60
C ARG A 31 -10.08 5.99 5.41
N GLY A 32 -9.91 6.85 4.41
CA GLY A 32 -8.66 7.53 4.08
C GLY A 32 -7.63 6.66 3.36
N TYR A 33 -7.99 5.50 2.80
CA TYR A 33 -7.09 4.69 1.97
C TYR A 33 -7.80 3.72 1.04
N GLY A 34 -7.09 3.32 -0.02
CA GLY A 34 -7.49 2.29 -0.99
C GLY A 34 -6.96 2.55 -2.40
N PHE A 35 -7.27 1.65 -3.33
CA PHE A 35 -6.93 1.77 -4.75
C PHE A 35 -7.91 2.67 -5.50
N THR A 36 -7.41 3.48 -6.43
CA THR A 36 -8.21 4.44 -7.20
C THR A 36 -8.95 3.85 -8.41
N ASP A 37 -8.53 2.66 -8.86
CA ASP A 37 -9.18 1.91 -9.94
C ASP A 37 -8.90 0.42 -9.70
N LEU A 38 -9.93 -0.32 -9.27
CA LEU A 38 -9.85 -1.74 -8.96
C LEU A 38 -9.72 -2.63 -10.19
N SER A 39 -10.19 -2.17 -11.36
CA SER A 39 -10.09 -2.95 -12.61
C SER A 39 -8.64 -3.19 -13.05
N ARG A 40 -7.72 -2.44 -12.44
CA ARG A 40 -6.28 -2.42 -12.69
C ARG A 40 -5.44 -3.06 -11.58
N VAL A 41 -6.09 -3.72 -10.61
CA VAL A 41 -5.40 -4.38 -9.50
C VAL A 41 -5.63 -5.88 -9.57
N THR A 42 -4.55 -6.64 -9.51
CA THR A 42 -4.60 -8.10 -9.33
C THR A 42 -3.88 -8.48 -8.05
N ALA A 43 -4.24 -9.60 -7.41
CA ALA A 43 -3.51 -10.13 -6.27
C ALA A 43 -2.95 -11.52 -6.60
N ARG A 44 -1.80 -11.86 -6.02
CA ARG A 44 -1.16 -13.17 -6.18
C ARG A 44 -0.49 -13.63 -4.89
N ASP A 45 -0.53 -14.92 -4.62
CA ASP A 45 0.34 -15.57 -3.63
C ASP A 45 1.53 -16.22 -4.36
N ARG A 46 2.74 -15.81 -3.99
CA ARG A 46 4.01 -16.32 -4.54
C ARG A 46 4.52 -17.53 -3.78
N LYS A 47 3.83 -17.97 -2.72
CA LYS A 47 4.23 -19.08 -1.85
C LYS A 47 5.64 -18.92 -1.28
N ALA A 48 6.11 -17.68 -1.15
CA ALA A 48 7.42 -17.38 -0.57
C ALA A 48 7.36 -17.49 0.97
N PRO A 49 8.50 -17.73 1.65
CA PRO A 49 8.55 -17.65 3.11
C PRO A 49 8.24 -16.24 3.62
N GLY A 50 7.51 -16.16 4.75
CA GLY A 50 7.22 -14.92 5.45
C GLY A 50 5.86 -14.30 5.06
N VAL A 51 5.06 -14.00 6.09
CA VAL A 51 3.66 -13.56 5.93
C VAL A 51 3.51 -12.27 5.12
N LEU A 52 4.44 -11.32 5.23
CA LEU A 52 4.39 -10.04 4.50
C LEU A 52 4.99 -10.10 3.08
N LYS A 53 5.66 -11.19 2.72
CA LYS A 53 6.39 -11.31 1.45
C LYS A 53 5.77 -12.33 0.51
N ARG A 54 4.94 -13.24 1.02
CA ARG A 54 4.36 -14.32 0.21
C ARG A 54 3.36 -13.77 -0.80
N ASP A 55 2.48 -12.89 -0.38
CA ASP A 55 1.39 -12.33 -1.18
C ASP A 55 1.60 -10.84 -1.48
N LEU A 56 0.93 -10.38 -2.53
CA LEU A 56 0.98 -8.98 -2.97
C LEU A 56 -0.24 -8.60 -3.80
N CYS A 57 -0.56 -7.32 -3.80
CA CYS A 57 -1.35 -6.67 -4.84
C CYS A 57 -0.40 -6.10 -5.92
N ILE A 58 -0.82 -6.18 -7.18
CA ILE A 58 -0.09 -5.73 -8.36
C ILE A 58 -0.99 -4.70 -9.07
N PRO A 59 -0.83 -3.40 -8.76
CA PRO A 59 -1.47 -2.33 -9.50
C PRO A 59 -0.75 -2.06 -10.83
N VAL A 60 -1.51 -1.82 -11.91
CA VAL A 60 -0.97 -1.41 -13.22
C VAL A 60 -1.69 -0.14 -13.68
N ASP A 61 -0.96 0.98 -13.78
CA ASP A 61 -1.53 2.30 -14.13
C ASP A 61 -2.68 2.73 -13.21
N THR A 62 -2.61 2.33 -11.94
CA THR A 62 -3.51 2.75 -10.85
C THR A 62 -2.66 3.01 -9.60
N THR A 63 -3.24 3.60 -8.57
CA THR A 63 -2.50 4.00 -7.36
C THR A 63 -3.21 3.53 -6.11
N PHE A 64 -2.44 3.11 -5.12
CA PHE A 64 -2.92 3.00 -3.75
C PHE A 64 -2.73 4.34 -3.06
N ARG A 65 -3.83 4.96 -2.66
CA ARG A 65 -3.86 6.25 -1.97
C ARG A 65 -3.98 6.02 -0.47
N VAL A 66 -3.29 6.86 0.31
CA VAL A 66 -3.43 6.97 1.76
C VAL A 66 -3.45 8.45 2.10
N ASP A 67 -4.49 8.89 2.77
CA ASP A 67 -4.58 10.23 3.31
C ASP A 67 -3.80 10.27 4.63
N VAL A 68 -2.81 11.14 4.69
CA VAL A 68 -1.97 11.38 5.87
C VAL A 68 -2.10 12.84 6.26
N PRO A 69 -2.00 13.19 7.56
CA PRO A 69 -1.97 14.58 7.99
C PRO A 69 -0.82 15.34 7.34
N ASP A 70 -1.01 16.64 7.12
CA ASP A 70 0.04 17.52 6.62
C ASP A 70 1.28 17.46 7.51
N GLY A 71 2.44 17.29 6.88
CA GLY A 71 3.73 17.26 7.57
C GLY A 71 4.75 16.35 6.92
N ILE A 72 5.83 16.09 7.65
CA ILE A 72 6.88 15.17 7.24
C ILE A 72 6.40 13.74 7.54
N THR A 73 6.35 12.91 6.51
CA THR A 73 6.05 11.48 6.63
C THR A 73 7.21 10.66 6.11
N GLU A 74 7.57 9.60 6.82
CA GLU A 74 8.54 8.61 6.34
C GLU A 74 7.79 7.48 5.61
N LEU A 75 8.22 7.16 4.39
CA LEU A 75 7.73 6.00 3.64
C LEU A 75 8.74 4.86 3.74
N ILE A 76 8.37 3.80 4.45
CA ILE A 76 9.13 2.55 4.52
C ILE A 76 8.40 1.51 3.67
N ALA A 77 9.07 0.99 2.65
CA ALA A 77 8.52 -0.07 1.83
C ALA A 77 9.56 -1.13 1.50
N SER A 78 9.13 -2.39 1.47
CA SER A 78 9.99 -3.55 1.20
C SER A 78 9.51 -4.30 -0.03
N GLY A 79 10.42 -4.91 -0.77
CA GLY A 79 10.07 -5.68 -1.98
C GLY A 79 9.64 -4.83 -3.19
N ILE A 80 9.87 -3.51 -3.15
CA ILE A 80 9.65 -2.62 -4.29
C ILE A 80 10.72 -2.88 -5.36
N ARG A 81 10.28 -3.04 -6.61
CA ARG A 81 11.18 -3.07 -7.79
C ARG A 81 11.35 -1.69 -8.44
N SER A 82 10.37 -0.81 -8.30
CA SER A 82 10.41 0.57 -8.79
C SER A 82 9.45 1.43 -7.96
N SER A 83 9.91 2.61 -7.55
CA SER A 83 9.07 3.64 -6.92
C SER A 83 9.02 4.86 -7.83
N ARG A 84 7.83 5.47 -7.96
CA ARG A 84 7.64 6.79 -8.54
C ARG A 84 7.05 7.69 -7.47
N LEU A 85 7.86 8.62 -6.95
CA LEU A 85 7.46 9.56 -5.89
C LEU A 85 7.08 10.94 -6.46
N TRP A 86 6.51 10.98 -7.66
CA TRP A 86 6.10 12.26 -8.27
C TRP A 86 4.75 12.73 -7.70
N PRO A 87 4.56 14.03 -7.37
CA PRO A 87 5.50 15.16 -7.44
C PRO A 87 6.27 15.45 -6.12
N LEU A 88 6.34 14.51 -5.17
CA LEU A 88 7.02 14.70 -3.87
C LEU A 88 8.55 14.93 -3.96
N ALA A 89 9.18 14.77 -5.13
CA ALA A 89 10.63 14.93 -5.29
C ALA A 89 11.15 16.39 -5.12
N MET A 90 10.30 17.40 -4.92
CA MET A 90 10.75 18.79 -4.69
C MET A 90 11.02 19.18 -3.22
N TYR A 91 10.66 18.35 -2.22
CA TYR A 91 10.73 18.74 -0.80
C TYR A 91 11.40 17.74 0.15
N LEU A 92 12.14 16.75 -0.36
CA LEU A 92 12.99 15.91 0.49
C LEU A 92 14.38 16.57 0.59
N ARG A 93 14.72 17.11 1.77
CA ARG A 93 16.11 17.35 2.19
C ARG A 93 16.57 16.22 3.08
#